data_AF-A0A7X6Q0P2-F1
#
_entry.id   AF-A0A7X6Q0P2-F1
#
_cell.length_a   1.000
_cell.length_b   1.000
_cell.length_c   1.000
_cell.angle_alpha   90.00
_cell.angle_beta   90.00
_cell.angle_gamma   90.00
#
_symmetry.space_group_name_H-M   'P 1'
#
loop_
_entity.id
_entity.type
_entity.pdbx_description
1 polymer ?
#
loop_
_entity_poly.entity_id
_entity_poly.type
_entity_poly.pdbx_seq_one_letter_code
_entity_poly.pdbx_strand_id
1 'polypeptide(L)'
;MNWTDPSLTRTGGKAKQSRVDLFFQYLDYKMLVPVLALVIIGLVVLNSVLAKGYGAVIFDYPMNFYKQIAAVLIGIVAASILCLFEPPTMRLIGSLIYLVSIILLLVVKLDGYRPVAGADSWIQIPLFGSFQPSELSKIGVAMLAGPVFAAMKKGEISNLQGFARLGLIYG
;
A
#
# COMPACT_ATOMS: atom_id res chain seq x y z
N MET A 1 -10.19 -60.88 -31.43
CA MET A 1 -11.12 -59.76 -31.16
C MET A 1 -10.61 -59.07 -29.91
N ASN A 2 -9.97 -57.91 -30.10
CA ASN A 2 -9.14 -57.22 -29.11
C ASN A 2 -10.01 -56.50 -28.08
N TRP A 3 -9.85 -56.83 -26.80
CA TRP A 3 -10.44 -56.11 -25.67
C TRP A 3 -9.34 -55.39 -24.89
N THR A 4 -8.84 -54.32 -25.47
CA THR A 4 -8.06 -53.31 -24.74
C THR A 4 -8.64 -51.98 -25.15
N ASP A 5 -9.63 -51.53 -24.41
CA ASP A 5 -10.23 -50.21 -24.56
C ASP A 5 -9.51 -49.27 -23.57
N PRO A 6 -8.61 -48.37 -24.01
CA PRO A 6 -7.86 -47.49 -23.12
C PRO A 6 -8.66 -46.24 -22.71
N SER A 7 -9.97 -46.21 -22.94
CA SER A 7 -10.85 -45.05 -22.68
C SER A 7 -11.18 -44.80 -21.20
N LEU A 8 -10.60 -45.55 -20.27
CA LEU A 8 -10.74 -45.37 -18.81
C LEU A 8 -9.54 -44.68 -18.14
N THR A 9 -8.82 -43.80 -18.84
CA THR A 9 -7.92 -42.86 -18.18
C THR A 9 -8.73 -41.72 -17.56
N ARG A 10 -9.24 -42.03 -16.36
CA ARG A 10 -9.51 -41.10 -15.24
C ARG A 10 -9.53 -39.63 -15.66
N THR A 11 -10.73 -39.11 -15.90
CA THR A 11 -11.03 -37.70 -15.66
C THR A 11 -10.78 -37.44 -14.17
N GLY A 12 -9.51 -37.21 -13.83
CA GLY A 12 -9.09 -36.74 -12.52
C GLY A 12 -9.83 -35.44 -12.27
N GLY A 13 -10.89 -35.52 -11.45
CA GLY A 13 -11.65 -34.37 -11.04
C GLY A 13 -10.68 -33.30 -10.58
N LYS A 14 -10.69 -32.14 -11.25
CA LYS A 14 -9.97 -30.97 -10.78
C LYS A 14 -10.42 -30.77 -9.34
N ALA A 15 -9.58 -31.14 -8.37
CA ALA A 15 -9.82 -30.87 -6.98
C ALA A 15 -10.17 -29.38 -6.90
N LYS A 16 -11.32 -29.07 -6.30
CA LYS A 16 -11.90 -27.73 -6.27
C LYS A 16 -10.91 -26.83 -5.53
N GLN A 17 -9.97 -26.24 -6.27
CA GLN A 17 -8.84 -25.53 -5.72
C GLN A 17 -9.37 -24.40 -4.84
N SER A 18 -8.90 -24.34 -3.60
CA SER A 18 -9.41 -23.35 -2.64
C SER A 18 -9.08 -21.96 -3.15
N ARG A 19 -9.96 -20.97 -2.90
CA ARG A 19 -9.68 -19.56 -3.25
C ARG A 19 -8.37 -19.06 -2.63
N VAL A 20 -7.96 -19.66 -1.52
CA VAL A 20 -6.70 -19.40 -0.83
C VAL A 20 -5.51 -19.91 -1.65
N ASP A 21 -5.55 -21.15 -2.16
CA ASP A 21 -4.47 -21.71 -2.99
C ASP A 21 -4.31 -20.93 -4.30
N LEU A 22 -5.43 -20.52 -4.87
CA LEU A 22 -5.45 -19.70 -6.08
C LEU A 22 -4.84 -18.32 -5.83
N PHE A 23 -5.15 -17.70 -4.68
CA PHE A 23 -4.56 -16.43 -4.26
C PHE A 23 -3.04 -16.53 -4.12
N PHE A 24 -2.54 -17.56 -3.41
CA PHE A 24 -1.10 -17.79 -3.28
C PHE A 24 -0.42 -18.09 -4.62
N GLN A 25 -1.11 -18.70 -5.58
CA GLN A 25 -0.55 -18.93 -6.91
C GLN A 25 -0.42 -17.64 -7.73
N TYR A 26 -1.30 -16.66 -7.54
CA TYR A 26 -1.28 -15.39 -8.26
C TYR A 26 -0.40 -14.30 -7.62
N LEU A 27 0.09 -14.51 -6.41
CA LEU A 27 1.04 -13.59 -5.78
C LEU A 27 2.38 -13.60 -6.51
N ASP A 28 2.89 -12.41 -6.85
CA ASP A 28 4.23 -12.27 -7.44
C ASP A 28 5.32 -12.37 -6.37
N TYR A 29 5.79 -13.60 -6.15
CA TYR A 29 6.87 -13.89 -5.20
C TYR A 29 8.19 -13.17 -5.52
N LYS A 30 8.44 -12.81 -6.80
CA LYS A 30 9.67 -12.11 -7.18
C LYS A 30 9.72 -10.70 -6.60
N MET A 31 8.57 -10.05 -6.42
CA MET A 31 8.49 -8.74 -5.76
C MET A 31 8.27 -8.87 -4.25
N LEU A 32 7.44 -9.83 -3.82
CA LEU A 32 7.08 -9.99 -2.41
C LEU A 32 8.28 -10.37 -1.54
N VAL A 33 9.11 -11.32 -1.98
CA VAL A 33 10.24 -11.82 -1.18
C VAL A 33 11.29 -10.74 -0.89
N PRO A 34 11.78 -9.97 -1.89
CA PRO A 34 12.71 -8.87 -1.62
C PRO A 34 12.14 -7.78 -0.71
N VAL A 35 10.85 -7.43 -0.86
CA VAL A 35 10.21 -6.42 0.00
C VAL A 35 10.17 -6.89 1.45
N LEU A 36 9.75 -8.14 1.70
CA LEU A 36 9.74 -8.70 3.06
C LEU A 36 11.15 -8.80 3.64
N ALA A 37 12.15 -9.18 2.83
CA ALA A 37 13.54 -9.21 3.27
C ALA A 37 14.04 -7.81 3.69
N LEU A 38 13.74 -6.76 2.91
CA LEU A 38 14.08 -5.38 3.25
C LEU A 38 13.41 -4.91 4.55
N VAL A 39 12.15 -5.27 4.77
CA VAL A 39 11.45 -4.95 6.02
C VAL A 39 12.14 -5.62 7.22
N ILE A 40 12.50 -6.89 7.11
CA ILE A 40 13.21 -7.62 8.19
C ILE A 40 14.57 -6.99 8.47
N ILE A 41 15.36 -6.72 7.43
CA ILE A 41 16.67 -6.06 7.57
C ILE A 41 16.50 -4.71 8.26
N GLY A 42 15.50 -3.90 7.86
CA GLY A 42 15.20 -2.61 8.48
C GLY A 42 14.88 -2.73 9.96
N LEU A 43 14.07 -3.72 10.36
CA LEU A 43 13.74 -3.97 11.77
C LEU A 43 14.97 -4.38 12.59
N VAL A 44 15.84 -5.24 12.04
CA VAL A 44 17.08 -5.67 12.70
C VAL A 44 18.03 -4.49 12.90
N VAL A 45 18.22 -3.67 11.87
CA VAL A 45 19.08 -2.47 11.93
C VAL A 45 18.51 -1.48 12.95
N LEU A 46 17.20 -1.21 12.92
CA LEU A 46 16.55 -0.31 13.86
C LEU A 46 16.73 -0.77 15.32
N ASN A 47 16.48 -2.06 15.60
CA ASN A 47 16.72 -2.60 16.94
C ASN A 47 18.18 -2.45 17.37
N SER A 48 19.12 -2.69 16.44
CA SER A 48 20.55 -2.59 16.72
C SER A 48 20.99 -1.15 17.04
N VAL A 49 20.44 -0.16 16.35
CA VAL A 49 20.75 1.26 16.57
C VAL A 49 20.15 1.76 17.89
N LEU A 50 18.87 1.45 18.14
CA LEU A 50 18.19 1.86 19.35
C LEU A 50 18.78 1.20 20.61
N ALA A 51 19.10 -0.10 20.56
CA ALA A 51 19.70 -0.83 21.67
C ALA A 51 21.12 -0.35 22.04
N LYS A 52 21.87 0.22 21.08
CA LYS A 52 23.19 0.82 21.31
C LYS A 52 23.14 2.23 21.90
N GLY A 53 21.94 2.74 22.22
CA GLY A 53 21.75 4.04 22.86
C GLY A 53 21.94 5.25 21.92
N TYR A 54 22.11 5.03 20.61
CA TYR A 54 22.20 6.11 19.64
C TYR A 54 20.83 6.80 19.55
N GLY A 55 20.70 7.93 20.24
CA GLY A 55 19.45 8.67 20.35
C GLY A 55 18.61 8.35 21.59
N ALA A 56 19.08 7.63 22.60
CA ALA A 56 18.29 7.28 23.81
C ALA A 56 17.78 8.49 24.63
N VAL A 57 18.35 9.68 24.43
CA VAL A 57 17.84 10.94 25.05
C VAL A 57 16.66 11.53 24.27
N ILE A 58 16.50 11.16 22.98
CA ILE A 58 15.45 11.65 22.07
C ILE A 58 14.42 10.56 21.72
N PHE A 59 14.82 9.29 21.76
CA PHE A 59 14.05 8.13 21.34
C PHE A 59 13.90 7.15 22.51
N ASP A 60 12.69 7.13 23.06
CA ASP A 60 12.25 6.24 24.13
C ASP A 60 12.29 4.77 23.65
N TYR A 61 13.40 4.07 23.94
CA TYR A 61 13.54 2.63 23.72
C TYR A 61 13.07 1.89 24.96
N PRO A 62 12.21 0.85 24.85
CA PRO A 62 11.84 0.11 23.64
C PRO A 62 10.56 0.58 22.92
N MET A 63 9.91 1.64 23.41
CA MET A 63 8.59 2.07 22.93
C MET A 63 8.56 2.34 21.41
N ASN A 64 9.58 3.02 20.88
CA ASN A 64 9.64 3.33 19.44
C ASN A 64 9.86 2.09 18.57
N PHE A 65 10.55 1.06 19.07
CA PHE A 65 10.70 -0.21 18.37
C PHE A 65 9.36 -0.95 18.28
N TYR A 66 8.57 -0.96 19.36
CA TYR A 66 7.22 -1.53 19.34
C TYR A 66 6.28 -0.77 18.39
N LYS A 67 6.37 0.57 18.34
CA LYS A 67 5.64 1.38 17.35
C LYS A 67 6.00 0.99 15.92
N GLN A 68 7.28 0.75 15.62
CA GLN A 68 7.70 0.30 14.29
C GLN A 68 7.14 -1.08 13.95
N ILE A 69 7.18 -2.03 14.88
CA ILE A 69 6.60 -3.36 14.68
C ILE A 69 5.09 -3.24 14.41
N ALA A 70 4.37 -2.45 15.22
CA ALA A 70 2.96 -2.20 15.03
C ALA A 70 2.67 -1.57 13.65
N ALA A 71 3.47 -0.60 13.22
CA ALA A 71 3.34 0.02 11.90
C ALA A 71 3.54 -0.99 10.75
N VAL A 72 4.54 -1.88 10.87
CA VAL A 72 4.76 -2.97 9.89
C VAL A 72 3.56 -3.91 9.84
N LEU A 73 3.02 -4.32 11.00
CA LEU A 73 1.85 -5.20 11.07
C LEU A 73 0.61 -4.53 10.45
N ILE A 74 0.36 -3.27 10.78
CA ILE A 74 -0.74 -2.48 10.18
C ILE A 74 -0.57 -2.41 8.66
N GLY A 75 0.67 -2.18 8.17
CA GLY A 75 0.97 -2.15 6.74
C GLY A 75 0.68 -3.49 6.03
N ILE A 76 1.06 -4.62 6.64
CA ILE A 76 0.81 -5.97 6.08
C ILE A 76 -0.70 -6.26 6.05
N VAL A 77 -1.43 -5.91 7.11
CA VAL A 77 -2.89 -6.07 7.16
C VAL A 77 -3.56 -5.19 6.11
N ALA A 78 -3.16 -3.92 6.00
CA ALA A 78 -3.68 -3.00 5.00
C ALA A 78 -3.42 -3.51 3.57
N ALA A 79 -2.21 -3.98 3.27
CA ALA A 79 -1.88 -4.56 1.97
C ALA A 79 -2.72 -5.79 1.65
N SER A 80 -2.93 -6.67 2.64
CA SER A 80 -3.75 -7.87 2.49
C SER A 80 -5.22 -7.54 2.24
N ILE A 81 -5.76 -6.53 2.94
CA ILE A 81 -7.12 -6.02 2.70
C ILE A 81 -7.24 -5.42 1.30
N LEU A 82 -6.23 -4.67 0.84
CA LEU A 82 -6.23 -4.10 -0.51
C LEU A 82 -6.28 -5.17 -1.60
N CYS A 83 -5.63 -6.32 -1.39
CA CYS A 83 -5.70 -7.46 -2.32
C CYS A 83 -7.10 -8.08 -2.46
N LEU A 84 -8.02 -7.82 -1.52
CA LEU A 84 -9.39 -8.34 -1.56
C LEU A 84 -10.33 -7.50 -2.43
N PHE A 85 -9.94 -6.27 -2.79
CA PHE A 85 -10.82 -5.37 -3.54
C PHE A 85 -10.68 -5.52 -5.05
N GLU A 86 -11.83 -5.52 -5.73
CA GLU A 86 -11.88 -5.52 -7.19
C GLU A 86 -11.57 -4.12 -7.77
N PRO A 87 -11.09 -4.04 -9.03
CA PRO A 87 -10.70 -2.77 -9.66
C PRO A 87 -11.73 -1.63 -9.61
N PRO A 88 -13.05 -1.86 -9.78
CA PRO A 88 -14.05 -0.79 -9.66
C PRO A 88 -14.11 -0.21 -8.23
N THR A 89 -14.06 -1.07 -7.22
CA THR A 89 -14.06 -0.67 -5.81
C THR A 89 -12.78 0.08 -5.46
N MET A 90 -11.63 -0.35 -6.01
CA MET A 90 -10.37 0.37 -5.84
C MET A 90 -10.41 1.80 -6.38
N ARG A 91 -11.13 2.07 -7.48
CA ARG A 91 -11.29 3.44 -8.00
C ARG A 91 -12.03 4.34 -7.02
N LEU A 92 -13.11 3.83 -6.42
CA LEU A 92 -13.88 4.58 -5.42
C LEU A 92 -13.04 4.86 -4.16
N ILE A 93 -12.35 3.83 -3.65
CA ILE A 93 -11.44 3.95 -2.51
C ILE A 93 -10.34 4.98 -2.81
N GLY A 94 -9.71 4.91 -3.98
CA GLY A 94 -8.67 5.85 -4.40
C GLY A 94 -9.17 7.30 -4.45
N SER A 95 -10.37 7.53 -4.99
CA SER A 95 -10.97 8.87 -5.02
C SER A 95 -11.28 9.40 -3.62
N LEU A 96 -11.75 8.54 -2.71
CA LEU A 96 -12.02 8.92 -1.33
C LEU A 96 -10.72 9.23 -0.58
N ILE A 97 -9.69 8.38 -0.73
CA ILE A 97 -8.35 8.60 -0.18
C ILE A 97 -7.78 9.94 -0.67
N TYR A 98 -7.91 10.23 -1.96
CA TYR A 98 -7.44 11.49 -2.53
C TYR A 98 -8.17 12.70 -1.93
N LEU A 99 -9.51 12.68 -1.88
CA LEU A 99 -10.30 13.77 -1.28
C LEU A 99 -9.93 14.00 0.19
N VAL A 100 -9.88 12.92 0.98
CA VAL A 100 -9.48 12.99 2.39
C VAL A 100 -8.07 13.54 2.51
N SER A 101 -7.14 13.13 1.66
CA SER A 101 -5.75 13.61 1.71
C SER A 101 -5.64 15.11 1.42
N ILE A 102 -6.43 15.66 0.50
CA ILE A 102 -6.47 17.11 0.22
C ILE A 102 -6.97 17.86 1.45
N ILE A 103 -8.09 17.41 2.04
CA ILE A 103 -8.64 18.03 3.25
C ILE A 103 -7.60 18.02 4.36
N LEU A 104 -6.91 16.90 4.55
CA LEU A 104 -5.93 16.73 5.60
C LEU A 104 -4.66 17.58 5.37
N LEU A 105 -4.25 17.78 4.12
CA LEU A 105 -3.18 18.71 3.75
C LEU A 105 -3.55 20.17 4.00
N LEU A 106 -4.81 20.55 3.76
CA LEU A 106 -5.32 21.88 4.12
C LEU A 106 -5.34 22.07 5.64
N VAL A 107 -5.76 21.05 6.40
CA VAL A 107 -5.79 21.09 7.87
C VAL A 107 -4.39 21.26 8.43
N VAL A 108 -3.38 20.54 7.94
CA VAL A 108 -1.98 20.73 8.40
C VAL A 108 -1.51 22.17 8.24
N LYS A 109 -1.86 22.83 7.14
CA LYS A 109 -1.47 24.24 6.94
C LYS A 109 -2.16 25.22 7.87
N LEU A 110 -3.28 24.83 8.49
CA LEU A 110 -4.12 25.67 9.35
C LEU A 110 -3.94 25.39 10.84
N ASP A 111 -3.42 24.21 11.22
CA ASP A 111 -3.21 23.76 12.62
C ASP A 111 -2.21 24.66 13.37
N GLY A 112 -1.34 25.38 12.66
CA GLY A 112 -0.40 26.32 13.29
C GLY A 112 0.62 25.61 14.19
N TYR A 113 0.87 24.33 13.93
CA TYR A 113 1.81 23.53 14.69
C TYR A 113 3.24 24.00 14.41
N ARG A 114 4.08 23.99 15.44
CA ARG A 114 5.46 24.50 15.29
C ARG A 114 6.25 23.55 14.40
N PRO A 115 6.87 24.04 13.32
CA PRO A 115 7.61 23.20 12.42
C PRO A 115 8.81 22.58 13.14
N VAL A 116 8.85 21.24 13.21
CA VAL A 116 9.94 20.49 13.87
C VAL A 116 11.27 20.65 13.11
N ALA A 117 11.22 21.06 11.83
CA ALA A 117 12.40 21.28 10.98
C ALA A 117 12.20 22.42 9.94
N GLY A 118 11.44 23.46 10.27
CA GLY A 118 11.16 24.59 9.36
C GLY A 118 9.99 24.41 8.37
N ALA A 119 9.43 23.20 8.25
CA ALA A 119 8.17 22.92 7.55
C ALA A 119 7.19 22.16 8.45
N ASP A 120 5.94 22.62 8.52
CA ASP A 120 4.85 21.95 9.23
C ASP A 120 4.15 20.97 8.26
N SER A 121 4.44 19.68 8.44
CA SER A 121 4.01 18.60 7.53
C SER A 121 3.40 17.41 8.28
N TRP A 122 3.32 17.46 9.61
CA TRP A 122 3.01 16.32 10.46
C TRP A 122 1.87 16.64 11.42
N ILE A 123 0.82 15.83 11.39
CA ILE A 123 -0.25 15.87 12.39
C ILE A 123 0.13 14.91 13.51
N GLN A 124 0.21 15.40 14.75
CA GLN A 124 0.36 14.53 15.91
C GLN A 124 -1.01 14.03 16.36
N ILE A 125 -1.26 12.74 16.17
CA ILE A 125 -2.49 12.09 16.62
C ILE A 125 -2.18 11.41 17.98
N PRO A 126 -2.82 11.82 19.09
CA PRO A 126 -2.43 11.42 20.45
C PRO A 126 -2.49 9.91 20.75
N LEU A 127 -3.06 9.09 19.86
CA LEU A 127 -3.08 7.61 19.97
C LEU A 127 -2.30 6.88 18.87
N PHE A 128 -2.14 7.47 17.69
CA PHE A 128 -1.58 6.80 16.51
C PHE A 128 -0.17 7.29 16.14
N GLY A 129 0.34 8.28 16.87
CA GLY A 129 1.64 8.89 16.61
C GLY A 129 1.56 10.00 15.57
N SER A 130 2.65 10.21 14.84
CA SER A 130 2.78 11.26 13.84
C SER A 130 2.28 10.77 12.49
N PHE A 131 1.26 11.41 11.93
CA PHE A 131 0.71 11.11 10.61
C PHE A 131 1.08 12.21 9.62
N GLN A 132 1.60 11.81 8.46
CA GLN A 132 1.98 12.73 7.39
C GLN A 132 0.95 12.65 6.26
N PRO A 133 0.09 13.68 6.07
CA PRO A 133 -0.95 13.65 5.05
C PRO A 133 -0.43 13.45 3.62
N SER A 134 0.80 13.89 3.33
CA SER A 134 1.40 13.72 2.00
C SER A 134 1.72 12.27 1.64
N GLU A 135 1.86 11.36 2.62
CA GLU A 135 1.96 9.93 2.32
C GLU A 135 0.63 9.38 1.79
N LEU A 136 -0.48 9.81 2.40
CA LEU A 136 -1.82 9.43 1.96
C LEU A 136 -2.14 10.01 0.58
N SER A 137 -1.74 11.25 0.29
CA SER A 137 -1.98 11.87 -1.02
C SER A 137 -1.24 11.17 -2.15
N LYS A 138 0.02 10.74 -1.92
CA LYS A 138 0.78 9.94 -2.89
C LYS A 138 0.04 8.67 -3.31
N ILE A 139 -0.58 7.98 -2.35
CA ILE A 139 -1.40 6.79 -2.61
C ILE A 139 -2.64 7.17 -3.42
N GLY A 140 -3.38 8.19 -2.99
CA GLY A 140 -4.60 8.66 -3.69
C GLY A 140 -4.33 9.05 -5.15
N VAL A 141 -3.27 9.82 -5.38
CA VAL A 141 -2.82 10.21 -6.73
C VAL A 141 -2.47 8.99 -7.58
N ALA A 142 -1.69 8.05 -7.06
CA ALA A 142 -1.33 6.83 -7.79
C ALA A 142 -2.58 6.00 -8.17
N MET A 143 -3.55 5.88 -7.26
CA MET A 143 -4.79 5.15 -7.50
C MET A 143 -5.70 5.85 -8.53
N LEU A 144 -5.70 7.18 -8.60
CA LEU A 144 -6.46 7.95 -9.60
C LEU A 144 -5.77 8.01 -10.97
N ALA A 145 -4.44 8.07 -10.99
CA ALA A 145 -3.68 8.13 -12.23
C ALA A 145 -3.83 6.85 -13.06
N GLY A 146 -3.85 5.67 -12.42
CA GLY A 146 -3.96 4.38 -13.11
C GLY A 146 -5.15 4.26 -14.08
N PRO A 147 -6.39 4.54 -13.64
CA PRO A 147 -7.57 4.58 -14.50
C PRO A 147 -7.46 5.59 -15.66
N VAL A 148 -6.85 6.76 -15.43
CA VAL A 148 -6.67 7.77 -16.48
C VAL A 148 -5.69 7.27 -17.55
N PHE A 149 -4.57 6.66 -17.15
CA PHE A 149 -3.65 6.01 -18.08
C PHE A 149 -4.32 4.87 -18.86
N ALA A 150 -5.16 4.07 -18.19
CA ALA A 150 -5.91 3.00 -18.84
C ALA A 150 -6.91 3.53 -19.89
N ALA A 151 -7.62 4.61 -19.57
CA ALA A 151 -8.57 5.25 -20.50
C ALA A 151 -7.87 5.88 -21.71
N MET A 152 -6.69 6.50 -21.53
CA MET A 152 -5.86 6.99 -22.64
C MET A 152 -5.43 5.85 -23.56
N LYS A 153 -4.95 4.73 -22.98
CA LYS A 153 -4.51 3.57 -23.76
C LYS A 153 -5.66 2.94 -24.58
N LYS A 154 -6.88 2.96 -24.06
CA LYS A 154 -8.08 2.45 -24.74
C LYS A 154 -8.68 3.41 -25.78
N GLY A 155 -8.19 4.65 -25.85
CA GLY A 155 -8.75 5.69 -26.72
C GLY A 155 -10.12 6.23 -26.25
N GLU A 156 -10.53 5.95 -25.02
CA GLU A 156 -11.77 6.48 -24.43
C GLU A 156 -11.66 7.99 -24.15
N ILE A 157 -10.44 8.48 -23.93
CA ILE A 157 -10.11 9.90 -23.75
C ILE A 157 -8.94 10.26 -24.67
N SER A 158 -8.96 11.49 -25.20
CA SER A 158 -7.84 11.98 -26.00
C SER A 158 -6.60 12.20 -25.13
N ASN A 159 -5.41 12.08 -25.73
CA ASN A 159 -4.15 12.27 -25.01
C ASN A 159 -4.10 13.63 -24.30
N LEU A 160 -4.58 14.70 -24.96
CA LEU A 160 -4.63 16.04 -24.37
C LEU A 160 -5.55 16.11 -23.14
N GLN A 161 -6.74 15.50 -23.21
CA GLN A 161 -7.66 15.44 -22.08
C GLN A 161 -7.10 14.57 -20.94
N GLY A 162 -6.39 13.49 -21.26
CA GLY A 162 -5.72 12.66 -20.27
C GLY A 162 -4.58 13.39 -19.57
N PHE A 163 -3.72 14.09 -20.31
CA PHE A 163 -2.68 14.94 -19.74
C PHE A 163 -3.26 16.08 -18.88
N ALA A 164 -4.36 16.71 -19.31
CA ALA A 164 -5.02 17.74 -18.52
C ALA A 164 -5.57 17.19 -17.20
N ARG A 165 -6.23 16.01 -17.22
CA ARG A 165 -6.73 15.35 -16.00
C ARG A 165 -5.60 14.93 -15.06
N LEU A 166 -4.49 14.42 -15.59
CA LEU A 166 -3.30 14.14 -14.78
C LEU A 166 -2.74 15.43 -14.19
N GLY A 167 -2.62 16.51 -14.98
CA GLY A 167 -2.20 17.81 -14.49
C GLY A 167 -3.04 18.32 -13.31
N LEU A 168 -4.36 18.11 -13.34
CA LEU A 168 -5.26 18.45 -12.23
C LEU A 168 -5.12 17.54 -11.00
N ILE A 169 -4.76 16.27 -11.18
CA ILE A 169 -4.57 15.34 -10.06
C ILE A 169 -3.22 15.60 -9.37
N TYR A 170 -2.19 15.94 -10.15
CA TYR A 170 -0.83 16.16 -9.69
C TYR A 170 -0.50 17.60 -9.28
N GLY A 171 -1.24 18.59 -9.78
CA GLY A 171 -1.07 20.02 -9.47
C GLY A 171 -1.87 20.47 -8.27
#